data_AF-A0A7I8JM26-F1
#
_entry.id   AF-A0A7I8JM26-F1
#
_cell.length_a   1.000
_cell.length_b   1.000
_cell.length_c   1.000
_cell.angle_alpha   90.00
_cell.angle_beta   90.00
_cell.angle_gamma   90.00
#
_symmetry.space_group_name_H-M   'P 1'
#
loop_
_entity.id
_entity.type
_entity.pdbx_description
1 polymer ?
#
loop_
_entity_poly.entity_id
_entity_poly.type
_entity_poly.pdbx_seq_one_letter_code
_entity_poly.pdbx_strand_id
1 'polypeptide(L)'
;MSTPSASSCWRSSRAGYRERAWRGQPRLESFVRKAFREERALSEIVDPSLLHEVHAKKQVLAVFHVALGCTESDPDTRPRMRAVSQSLDRVSGPP
;
A
#
# COMPACT_ATOMS: atom_id res chain seq x y z
N MET A 1 -5.96 -23.12 39.66
CA MET A 1 -5.00 -23.05 38.53
C MET A 1 -5.83 -23.09 37.27
N SER A 2 -6.09 -21.93 36.66
CA SER A 2 -7.00 -21.81 35.51
C SER A 2 -6.18 -21.54 34.26
N THR A 3 -6.30 -22.41 33.25
CA THR A 3 -5.61 -22.27 31.97
C THR A 3 -6.13 -21.01 31.25
N PRO A 4 -5.26 -20.13 30.73
CA PRO A 4 -5.70 -18.98 29.94
C PRO A 4 -6.27 -19.44 28.59
N SER A 5 -7.33 -18.76 28.14
CA SER A 5 -8.00 -19.01 26.85
C SER A 5 -7.10 -18.64 25.66
N ALA A 6 -7.27 -19.32 24.53
CA ALA A 6 -6.50 -19.13 23.29
C ALA A 6 -6.52 -17.67 22.75
N SER A 7 -7.50 -16.86 23.14
CA SER A 7 -7.58 -15.42 22.81
C SER A 7 -6.54 -14.55 23.53
N SER A 8 -5.98 -15.03 24.64
CA SER A 8 -4.99 -14.32 25.45
C SER A 8 -3.59 -14.33 24.81
N CYS A 9 -3.21 -15.42 24.14
CA CYS A 9 -1.91 -15.55 23.49
C CYS A 9 -1.77 -14.60 22.28
N TRP A 10 -2.85 -14.37 21.53
CA TRP A 10 -2.86 -13.42 20.41
C TRP A 10 -2.63 -11.97 20.84
N ARG A 11 -3.09 -11.60 22.04
CA ARG A 11 -2.94 -10.24 22.56
C ARG A 11 -1.50 -9.99 23.04
N SER A 12 -0.87 -10.99 23.66
CA SER A 12 0.50 -10.88 24.16
C SER A 12 1.57 -10.96 23.07
N SER A 13 1.40 -11.76 22.01
CA SER A 13 2.39 -11.84 20.92
C SER A 13 2.41 -10.61 20.00
N ARG A 14 1.33 -9.82 19.94
CA ARG A 14 1.26 -8.64 19.06
C ARG A 14 1.80 -7.37 19.71
N ALA A 15 1.75 -7.28 21.05
CA ALA A 15 2.27 -6.14 21.81
C ALA A 15 3.80 -6.09 21.86
N GLY A 16 4.49 -7.23 21.70
CA GLY A 16 5.95 -7.31 21.89
C GLY A 16 6.82 -6.88 20.71
N TYR A 17 6.35 -7.06 19.46
CA TYR A 17 7.23 -6.92 18.26
C TYR A 17 6.85 -5.76 17.31
N ARG A 18 5.80 -4.97 17.58
CA ARG A 18 5.21 -4.07 16.55
C ARG A 18 5.05 -2.59 16.89
N GLU A 19 5.55 -2.09 18.02
CA GLU A 19 5.29 -0.69 18.43
C GLU A 19 6.50 0.25 18.50
N ARG A 20 7.74 -0.26 18.40
CA ARG A 20 8.95 0.58 18.52
C ARG A 20 9.74 0.81 17.22
N ALA A 21 9.57 0.00 16.18
CA ALA A 21 10.41 0.09 14.97
C ALA A 21 9.96 1.11 13.91
N TRP A 22 8.78 1.72 14.04
CA TRP A 22 8.22 2.67 13.05
C TRP A 22 7.90 4.05 13.62
N ARG A 23 8.33 4.35 14.85
CA ARG A 23 8.13 5.68 15.45
C ARG A 23 9.20 6.62 14.86
N GLY A 24 8.89 7.29 13.75
CA GLY A 24 9.76 8.28 13.10
C GLY A 24 10.06 8.06 11.61
N GLN A 25 9.59 6.95 11.00
CA GLN A 25 9.67 6.78 9.55
C GLN A 25 8.49 7.48 8.87
N PRO A 26 8.69 8.20 7.74
CA PRO A 26 7.59 8.68 6.95
C PRO A 26 6.78 7.48 6.49
N ARG A 27 5.44 7.58 6.62
CA ARG A 27 4.58 6.51 6.12
C ARG A 27 4.79 6.35 4.61
N LEU A 28 4.70 5.11 4.13
CA LEU A 28 5.01 4.78 2.74
C LEU A 28 4.17 5.60 1.76
N GLU A 29 2.88 5.78 2.03
CA GLU A 29 2.00 6.58 1.19
C GLU A 29 2.42 8.04 1.11
N SER A 30 2.96 8.61 2.20
CA SER A 30 3.47 9.99 2.21
C SER A 30 4.70 10.14 1.30
N PHE A 31 5.60 9.17 1.34
CA PHE A 31 6.75 9.11 0.42
C PHE A 31 6.30 9.03 -1.04
N VAL A 32 5.37 8.13 -1.36
CA VAL A 32 4.85 7.96 -2.73
C VAL A 32 4.13 9.22 -3.20
N ARG A 33 3.27 9.83 -2.36
CA ARG A 33 2.59 11.10 -2.66
C ARG A 33 3.56 12.23 -2.99
N LYS A 34 4.63 12.35 -2.19
CA LYS A 34 5.68 13.34 -2.42
C LYS A 34 6.38 13.09 -3.76
N ALA A 35 6.75 11.85 -4.03
CA ALA A 35 7.44 11.48 -5.26
C ALA A 35 6.58 11.75 -6.52
N PHE A 36 5.26 11.51 -6.46
CA PHE A 36 4.35 11.87 -7.55
C PHE A 36 4.18 13.38 -7.73
N ARG A 37 4.14 14.15 -6.63
CA ARG A 37 4.06 15.62 -6.68
C ARG A 37 5.32 16.25 -7.27
N GLU A 38 6.48 15.66 -6.98
CA GLU A 38 7.79 16.11 -7.47
C GLU A 38 8.17 15.48 -8.81
N GLU A 39 7.27 14.71 -9.44
CA GLU A 39 7.50 14.03 -10.72
C GLU A 39 8.78 13.16 -10.75
N ARG A 40 9.13 12.56 -9.60
CA ARG A 40 10.31 11.68 -9.47
C ARG A 40 10.20 10.46 -10.37
N ALA A 41 11.35 9.93 -10.79
CA ALA A 41 11.37 8.78 -11.68
C ALA A 41 10.80 7.54 -10.98
N LEU A 42 10.06 6.71 -11.72
CA LEU A 42 9.49 5.46 -11.16
C LEU A 42 10.56 4.53 -10.59
N SER A 43 11.78 4.57 -11.11
CA SER A 43 12.93 3.82 -10.59
C SER A 43 13.30 4.16 -9.14
N GLU A 44 12.86 5.31 -8.64
CA GLU A 44 13.10 5.75 -7.26
C GLU A 44 11.99 5.29 -6.28
N ILE A 45 10.87 4.77 -6.81
CA ILE A 45 9.65 4.47 -6.06
C ILE A 45 9.30 2.98 -6.16
N VAL A 46 9.52 2.39 -7.34
CA VAL A 46 9.24 1.00 -7.68
C VAL A 46 10.43 0.14 -7.31
N ASP A 47 10.16 -1.09 -6.87
CA ASP A 47 11.18 -2.10 -6.63
C ASP A 47 12.11 -2.22 -7.87
N PRO A 48 13.44 -2.03 -7.71
CA PRO A 48 14.39 -2.16 -8.81
C PRO A 48 14.30 -3.49 -9.55
N SER A 49 13.93 -4.57 -8.85
CA SER A 49 13.73 -5.89 -9.44
C SER A 49 12.57 -5.93 -10.43
N LEU A 50 11.63 -4.98 -10.40
CA LEU A 50 10.50 -4.89 -11.32
C LEU A 50 10.74 -3.91 -12.49
N LEU A 51 11.81 -3.12 -12.46
CA LEU A 51 12.08 -2.09 -13.48
C LEU A 51 12.46 -2.65 -14.86
N HIS A 52 12.88 -3.92 -14.92
CA HIS A 52 13.18 -4.59 -16.18
C HIS A 52 11.92 -4.92 -16.99
N GLU A 53 10.73 -4.89 -16.37
CA GLU A 53 9.45 -5.18 -17.01
C GLU A 53 8.89 -3.93 -17.70
N VAL A 54 9.42 -3.61 -18.88
CA VAL A 54 9.05 -2.40 -19.65
C VAL A 54 7.54 -2.34 -19.97
N HIS A 55 6.91 -3.52 -20.11
CA HIS A 55 5.48 -3.66 -20.41
C HIS A 55 4.58 -3.32 -19.22
N ALA A 56 5.08 -3.49 -17.99
CA ALA A 56 4.31 -3.26 -16.77
C ALA A 56 4.25 -1.78 -16.38
N LYS A 57 5.08 -0.89 -16.96
CA LYS A 57 5.18 0.53 -16.56
C LYS A 57 3.82 1.24 -16.53
N LYS A 58 2.97 1.01 -17.53
CA LYS A 58 1.62 1.60 -17.59
C LYS A 58 0.70 1.04 -16.50
N GLN A 59 0.79 -0.26 -16.24
CA GLN A 59 0.00 -0.93 -15.21
C GLN A 59 0.43 -0.43 -13.82
N VAL A 60 1.74 -0.36 -13.56
CA VAL A 60 2.32 0.15 -12.32
C VAL A 60 1.83 1.57 -12.02
N LEU A 61 1.88 2.47 -13.01
CA LEU A 61 1.34 3.83 -12.86
C LEU A 61 -0.16 3.84 -12.53
N ALA A 62 -0.95 3.02 -13.23
CA ALA A 62 -2.38 2.92 -12.97
C ALA A 62 -2.67 2.38 -11.57
N VAL A 63 -1.93 1.37 -11.09
CA VAL A 63 -2.06 0.86 -9.71
C VAL A 63 -1.69 1.92 -8.69
N PHE A 64 -0.65 2.72 -8.93
CA PHE A 64 -0.31 3.83 -8.02
C PHE A 64 -1.45 4.84 -7.89
N HIS A 65 -2.10 5.23 -8.99
CA HIS A 65 -3.25 6.13 -8.92
C HIS A 65 -4.39 5.53 -8.09
N VAL A 66 -4.68 4.23 -8.26
CA VAL A 66 -5.68 3.53 -7.44
C VAL A 66 -5.28 3.52 -5.96
N ALA A 67 -4.03 3.17 -5.65
CA ALA A 67 -3.52 3.11 -4.27
C ALA A 67 -3.49 4.48 -3.58
N LEU A 68 -3.14 5.53 -4.30
CA LEU A 68 -3.19 6.91 -3.80
C LEU A 68 -4.64 7.33 -3.50
N GLY A 69 -5.59 7.02 -4.38
CA GLY A 69 -7.01 7.25 -4.11
C GLY A 69 -7.50 6.52 -2.84
N CYS A 70 -7.13 5.25 -2.67
CA CYS A 70 -7.48 4.46 -1.49
C CYS A 70 -6.92 5.01 -0.17
N THR A 71 -5.84 5.78 -0.24
CA THR A 71 -5.12 6.31 0.93
C THR A 71 -5.33 7.81 1.11
N GLU A 72 -6.34 8.40 0.47
CA GLU A 72 -6.67 9.82 0.67
C GLU A 72 -6.93 10.14 2.13
N SER A 73 -6.46 11.29 2.60
CA SER A 73 -6.66 11.72 3.99
C SER A 73 -8.15 11.93 4.27
N ASP A 74 -8.87 12.50 3.31
CA ASP A 74 -10.31 12.70 3.36
C ASP A 74 -11.05 11.39 3.03
N PRO A 75 -11.87 10.84 3.93
CA PRO A 75 -12.62 9.61 3.67
C PRO A 75 -13.65 9.77 2.56
N ASP A 76 -14.20 10.96 2.31
CA ASP A 76 -15.26 11.17 1.32
C ASP A 76 -14.73 11.15 -0.13
N THR A 77 -13.42 11.39 -0.31
CA THR A 77 -12.75 11.29 -1.61
C THR A 77 -12.25 9.88 -1.90
N ARG A 78 -12.21 8.98 -0.90
CA ARG A 78 -11.75 7.60 -1.11
C ARG A 78 -12.73 6.84 -2.00
N PRO A 79 -12.23 6.09 -2.99
CA PRO A 79 -13.08 5.26 -3.83
C PRO A 79 -13.71 4.13 -3.00
N ARG A 80 -14.95 3.77 -3.34
CA ARG A 80 -15.58 2.55 -2.82
C ARG A 80 -14.80 1.33 -3.30
N MET A 81 -14.73 0.28 -2.48
CA MET A 81 -14.00 -0.95 -2.81
C MET A 81 -14.42 -1.58 -4.16
N ARG A 82 -15.70 -1.49 -4.53
CA ARG A 82 -16.19 -1.94 -5.84
C ARG A 82 -15.54 -1.18 -7.01
N ALA A 83 -15.30 0.13 -6.87
CA ALA A 83 -14.62 0.91 -7.90
C ALA A 83 -13.12 0.59 -7.95
N VAL A 84 -12.52 0.30 -6.79
CA VAL A 84 -11.13 -0.17 -6.69
C VAL A 84 -10.95 -1.49 -7.43
N SER A 85 -11.80 -2.49 -7.16
CA SER A 85 -11.73 -3.79 -7.83
C SER A 85 -11.89 -3.66 -9.35
N GLN A 86 -12.91 -2.91 -9.79
CA GLN A 86 -13.13 -2.65 -11.22
C GLN A 86 -11.95 -1.94 -11.88
N SER A 87 -11.27 -1.06 -11.16
CA SER A 87 -10.08 -0.37 -11.69
C SER A 87 -8.91 -1.34 -11.82
N LEU A 88 -8.71 -2.22 -10.84
CA LEU A 88 -7.67 -3.25 -10.88
C LEU A 88 -7.92 -4.28 -11.99
N ASP A 89 -9.17 -4.71 -12.21
CA ASP A 89 -9.55 -5.62 -13.29
C ASP A 89 -9.21 -5.04 -14.69
N ARG A 90 -9.34 -3.72 -14.84
CA ARG A 90 -8.96 -3.02 -16.08
C ARG A 90 -7.44 -2.94 -16.25
N VAL A 91 -6.70 -2.85 -15.15
CA VAL A 91 -5.23 -2.80 -15.17
C VAL A 91 -4.64 -4.16 -15.54
N SER A 92 -5.25 -5.26 -15.11
CA SER A 92 -4.79 -6.61 -15.47
C SER A 92 -4.92 -6.96 -16.97
N GLY A 93 -5.66 -6.17 -17.76
CA GLY A 93 -5.89 -6.43 -19.19
C GLY A 93 -6.74 -7.68 -19.47
N PRO A 94 -7.19 -7.93 -20.73
CA PRO A 94 -7.60 -9.27 -21.13
C PRO A 94 -6.38 -10.22 -21.14
N PRO A 95 -6.58 -11.55 -21.02
CA PRO A 95 -5.50 -12.52 -21.19
C PRO A 95 -4.85 -12.46 -22.57
#